data_AF-A0A1F3MQE5-F1
#
_entry.id   AF-A0A1F3MQE5-F1
#
_cell.length_a   1.000
_cell.length_b   1.000
_cell.length_c   1.000
_cell.angle_alpha   90.00
_cell.angle_beta   90.00
_cell.angle_gamma   90.00
#
_symmetry.space_group_name_H-M   'P 1'
#
loop_
_entity.id
_entity.type
_entity.pdbx_description
1 polymer ?
#
loop_
_entity_poly.entity_id
_entity_poly.type
_entity_poly.pdbx_seq_one_letter_code
_entity_poly.pdbx_strand_id
1 'polypeptide(L)'
;MTTTKFNNDVKLIISDVDETIADLYVKAETEMLRELEKLLAEGKVLFLISGQSVKSIKWRIVDHIKPELRKGMIIGHCSGSEVWGFDEAGNLEKESYYSIYDNSMNELQKKKWREIIQQLVSEFKLDVFDTMPILEFKKKSNENPLAIMLEDRGPQITFEVVNGYDLQPDKANQLELKKPKTYSSYDLRIPILERAEKLLSKENLPITPRLAGVFAIDFTIKGVSKTTAVKNILKNEKALSQLELTNTNLVEPLYIEIWGDKFSTVRGGTDRHISEALPKSVRSITFREENPDEFLDGYNTVVWDGENHLHHGLLEFLKSR
;
A
#
# COMPACT_ATOMS: atom_id res chain seq x y z
N MET A 1 -17.59 -26.61 0.10
CA MET A 1 -17.55 -26.11 -1.29
C MET A 1 -17.62 -24.61 -1.22
N THR A 2 -16.63 -23.90 -1.74
CA THR A 2 -16.62 -22.43 -1.76
C THR A 2 -17.71 -21.91 -2.71
N THR A 3 -18.37 -20.84 -2.31
CA THR A 3 -19.40 -20.14 -3.06
C THR A 3 -18.79 -19.05 -3.93
N THR A 4 -17.67 -18.47 -3.50
CA THR A 4 -16.91 -17.50 -4.29
C THR A 4 -16.07 -18.22 -5.33
N LYS A 5 -16.37 -18.02 -6.62
CA LYS A 5 -15.62 -18.62 -7.74
C LYS A 5 -14.81 -17.59 -8.51
N PHE A 6 -13.71 -18.04 -9.11
CA PHE A 6 -12.92 -17.22 -10.01
C PHE A 6 -13.77 -16.74 -11.20
N ASN A 7 -13.65 -15.47 -11.53
CA ASN A 7 -14.33 -14.86 -12.67
C ASN A 7 -13.46 -15.01 -13.93
N ASN A 8 -13.82 -15.95 -14.81
CA ASN A 8 -13.03 -16.24 -16.02
C ASN A 8 -13.04 -15.09 -17.05
N ASP A 9 -14.00 -14.18 -16.97
CA ASP A 9 -14.14 -13.06 -17.89
C ASP A 9 -13.29 -11.84 -17.47
N VAL A 10 -12.72 -11.85 -16.26
CA VAL A 10 -11.91 -10.74 -15.76
C VAL A 10 -10.77 -10.38 -16.72
N LYS A 11 -10.58 -9.09 -16.95
CA LYS A 11 -9.52 -8.53 -17.79
C LYS A 11 -8.54 -7.71 -16.96
N LEU A 12 -9.04 -6.93 -16.00
CA LEU A 12 -8.24 -6.12 -15.09
C LEU A 12 -8.47 -6.56 -13.65
N ILE A 13 -7.39 -6.94 -12.97
CA ILE A 13 -7.40 -7.20 -11.54
C ILE A 13 -6.67 -6.04 -10.86
N ILE A 14 -7.31 -5.40 -9.88
CA ILE A 14 -6.69 -4.37 -9.06
C ILE A 14 -6.52 -4.94 -7.66
N SER A 15 -5.27 -5.13 -7.25
CA SER A 15 -4.96 -5.84 -6.01
C SER A 15 -4.18 -4.97 -5.05
N ASP A 16 -4.54 -5.01 -3.77
CA ASP A 16 -3.57 -4.71 -2.73
C ASP A 16 -2.42 -5.74 -2.75
N VAL A 17 -1.29 -5.40 -2.14
CA VAL A 17 -0.12 -6.27 -2.07
C VAL A 17 0.04 -6.90 -0.68
N ASP A 18 -0.06 -6.09 0.37
CA ASP A 18 0.34 -6.46 1.72
C ASP A 18 -0.74 -7.30 2.39
N GLU A 19 -0.40 -8.50 2.87
CA GLU A 19 -1.37 -9.47 3.38
C GLU A 19 -2.41 -9.95 2.33
N THR A 20 -2.32 -9.49 1.09
CA THR A 20 -3.19 -9.91 -0.04
C THR A 20 -2.43 -10.78 -1.03
N ILE A 21 -1.31 -10.32 -1.60
CA ILE A 21 -0.45 -11.11 -2.50
C ILE A 21 0.76 -11.66 -1.76
N ALA A 22 1.32 -10.88 -0.83
CA ALA A 22 2.49 -11.26 -0.06
C ALA A 22 2.38 -10.72 1.37
N ASP A 23 2.97 -11.44 2.32
CA ASP A 23 3.08 -10.95 3.70
C ASP A 23 4.00 -9.71 3.79
N LEU A 24 3.83 -8.91 4.83
CA LEU A 24 4.48 -7.61 5.02
C LEU A 24 6.01 -7.74 5.03
N TYR A 25 6.70 -7.03 4.12
CA TYR A 25 8.15 -7.09 3.91
C TYR A 25 8.71 -8.46 3.51
N VAL A 26 7.85 -9.40 3.13
CA VAL A 26 8.25 -10.75 2.70
C VAL A 26 7.98 -10.91 1.21
N LYS A 27 8.87 -11.65 0.55
CA LYS A 27 8.70 -12.07 -0.84
C LYS A 27 7.44 -12.93 -0.98
N ALA A 28 6.68 -12.76 -2.08
CA ALA A 28 5.56 -13.64 -2.38
C ALA A 28 6.01 -15.11 -2.51
N GLU A 29 5.16 -16.03 -2.07
CA GLU A 29 5.46 -17.46 -2.15
C GLU A 29 5.63 -17.93 -3.59
N THR A 30 6.44 -18.97 -3.80
CA THR A 30 6.72 -19.48 -5.15
C THR A 30 5.44 -19.93 -5.86
N GLU A 31 4.48 -20.49 -5.13
CA GLU A 31 3.20 -20.91 -5.69
C GLU A 31 2.31 -19.72 -6.07
N MET A 32 2.27 -18.67 -5.24
CA MET A 32 1.60 -17.41 -5.57
C MET A 32 2.16 -16.82 -6.87
N LEU A 33 3.50 -16.72 -6.97
CA LEU A 33 4.15 -16.20 -8.18
C LEU A 33 3.78 -17.01 -9.43
N ARG A 34 3.71 -18.34 -9.33
CA ARG A 34 3.29 -19.20 -10.44
C ARG A 34 1.84 -18.96 -10.88
N GLU A 35 0.92 -18.76 -9.93
CA GLU A 35 -0.47 -18.46 -10.28
C GLU A 35 -0.61 -17.06 -10.90
N LEU A 36 0.13 -16.07 -10.41
CA LEU A 36 0.20 -14.74 -11.03
C LEU A 36 0.75 -14.80 -12.47
N GLU A 37 1.80 -15.58 -12.72
CA GLU A 37 2.32 -15.80 -14.07
C GLU A 37 1.28 -16.42 -15.00
N LYS A 38 0.49 -17.39 -14.53
CA LYS A 38 -0.60 -17.99 -15.32
C LYS A 38 -1.66 -16.94 -15.69
N LEU A 39 -2.08 -16.11 -14.75
CA LEU A 39 -3.04 -15.03 -15.02
C LEU A 39 -2.54 -14.08 -16.11
N LEU A 40 -1.29 -13.64 -15.99
CA LEU A 40 -0.66 -12.74 -16.96
C LEU A 40 -0.51 -13.42 -18.33
N ALA A 41 -0.12 -14.71 -18.38
CA ALA A 41 0.00 -15.48 -19.61
C ALA A 41 -1.34 -15.70 -20.34
N GLU A 42 -2.45 -15.65 -19.61
CA GLU A 42 -3.82 -15.66 -20.18
C GLU A 42 -4.29 -14.28 -20.68
N GLY A 43 -3.42 -13.26 -20.61
CA GLY A 43 -3.73 -11.91 -21.06
C GLY A 43 -4.51 -11.07 -20.05
N LYS A 44 -4.52 -11.46 -18.77
CA LYS A 44 -5.10 -10.61 -17.71
C LYS A 44 -4.09 -9.55 -17.28
N VAL A 45 -4.59 -8.38 -16.91
CA VAL A 45 -3.81 -7.26 -16.41
C VAL A 45 -3.86 -7.23 -14.89
N LEU A 46 -2.72 -6.99 -14.25
CA LEU A 46 -2.59 -6.88 -12.80
C LEU A 46 -2.10 -5.49 -12.40
N PHE A 47 -2.98 -4.72 -11.75
CA PHE A 47 -2.64 -3.44 -11.14
C PHE A 47 -2.42 -3.63 -9.64
N LEU A 48 -1.15 -3.65 -9.24
CA LEU A 48 -0.70 -3.76 -7.86
C LEU A 48 -0.70 -2.38 -7.20
N ILE A 49 -1.43 -2.20 -6.10
CA ILE A 49 -1.50 -0.92 -5.37
C ILE A 49 -1.13 -1.15 -3.90
N SER A 50 -0.05 -0.53 -3.42
CA SER A 50 0.38 -0.64 -2.02
C SER A 50 0.92 0.67 -1.47
N GLY A 51 0.97 0.78 -0.14
CA GLY A 51 1.69 1.86 0.56
C GLY A 51 3.21 1.78 0.38
N GLN A 52 3.73 0.62 -0.02
CA GLN A 52 5.17 0.35 -0.18
C GLN A 52 5.77 1.02 -1.42
N SER A 53 7.11 1.05 -1.50
CA SER A 53 7.86 1.60 -2.63
C SER A 53 7.83 0.69 -3.86
N VAL A 54 8.08 1.25 -5.06
CA VAL A 54 8.26 0.46 -6.30
C VAL A 54 9.34 -0.61 -6.11
N LYS A 55 10.44 -0.25 -5.44
CA LYS A 55 11.54 -1.18 -5.14
C LYS A 55 11.06 -2.38 -4.32
N SER A 56 10.27 -2.14 -3.27
CA SER A 56 9.71 -3.20 -2.43
C SER A 56 8.78 -4.13 -3.23
N ILE A 57 7.84 -3.55 -4.00
CA ILE A 57 6.90 -4.33 -4.81
C ILE A 57 7.62 -5.15 -5.88
N LYS A 58 8.63 -4.56 -6.53
CA LYS A 58 9.48 -5.27 -7.51
C LYS A 58 10.22 -6.44 -6.89
N TRP A 59 10.92 -6.22 -5.78
CA TRP A 59 11.68 -7.26 -5.09
C TRP A 59 10.77 -8.41 -4.62
N ARG A 60 9.57 -8.12 -4.12
CA ARG A 60 8.67 -9.14 -3.57
C ARG A 60 7.96 -9.95 -4.64
N ILE A 61 7.65 -9.33 -5.78
CA ILE A 61 6.75 -9.90 -6.79
C ILE A 61 7.36 -9.80 -8.18
N VAL A 62 7.47 -8.59 -8.72
CA VAL A 62 7.67 -8.39 -10.17
C VAL A 62 8.97 -8.96 -10.70
N ASP A 63 10.06 -8.82 -9.94
CA ASP A 63 11.38 -9.30 -10.37
C ASP A 63 11.43 -10.85 -10.41
N HIS A 64 10.42 -11.52 -9.88
CA HIS A 64 10.24 -12.97 -9.95
C HIS A 64 9.22 -13.42 -10.99
N ILE A 65 8.53 -12.50 -11.65
CA ILE A 65 7.70 -12.75 -12.83
C ILE A 65 8.58 -12.69 -14.07
N LYS A 66 8.39 -13.59 -15.03
CA LYS A 66 9.07 -13.57 -16.33
C LYS A 66 8.97 -12.21 -17.02
N PRO A 67 10.07 -11.64 -17.54
CA PRO A 67 10.07 -10.31 -18.16
C PRO A 67 8.97 -10.08 -19.20
N GLU A 68 8.74 -11.06 -20.09
CA GLU A 68 7.75 -10.97 -21.17
C GLU A 68 6.28 -10.85 -20.69
N LEU A 69 6.00 -11.18 -19.42
CA LEU A 69 4.66 -11.08 -18.83
C LEU A 69 4.45 -9.75 -18.10
N ARG A 70 5.52 -9.02 -17.76
CA ARG A 70 5.44 -7.81 -16.91
C ARG A 70 4.73 -6.65 -17.57
N LYS A 71 4.65 -6.63 -18.91
CA LYS A 71 3.88 -5.61 -19.65
C LYS A 71 2.38 -5.61 -19.30
N GLY A 72 1.86 -6.73 -18.81
CA GLY A 72 0.50 -6.83 -18.25
C GLY A 72 0.39 -6.36 -16.80
N MET A 73 1.41 -5.69 -16.24
CA MET A 73 1.43 -5.25 -14.85
C MET A 73 1.51 -3.73 -14.74
N ILE A 74 0.94 -3.20 -13.66
CA ILE A 74 1.08 -1.81 -13.24
C ILE A 74 1.38 -1.78 -11.74
N ILE A 75 2.23 -0.85 -11.30
CA ILE A 75 2.50 -0.60 -9.89
C ILE A 75 2.04 0.80 -9.50
N GLY A 76 1.08 0.88 -8.57
CA GLY A 76 0.70 2.08 -7.84
C GLY A 76 1.35 2.07 -6.47
N HIS A 77 2.46 2.78 -6.29
CA HIS A 77 3.21 2.78 -5.03
C HIS A 77 2.82 3.98 -4.16
N CYS A 78 3.12 3.91 -2.86
CA CYS A 78 2.79 4.95 -1.89
C CYS A 78 1.29 5.32 -1.93
N SER A 79 0.42 4.31 -1.84
CA SER A 79 -1.04 4.42 -2.01
C SER A 79 -1.47 4.95 -3.39
N GLY A 80 -0.62 4.77 -4.40
CA GLY A 80 -0.81 5.25 -5.76
C GLY A 80 -0.58 6.76 -5.93
N SER A 81 0.31 7.33 -5.11
CA SER A 81 0.87 8.68 -5.36
C SER A 81 1.51 8.76 -6.74
N GLU A 82 2.08 7.65 -7.17
CA GLU A 82 2.73 7.46 -8.45
C GLU A 82 2.36 6.10 -9.00
N VAL A 83 2.19 6.02 -10.32
CA VAL A 83 1.83 4.78 -11.00
C VAL A 83 2.73 4.53 -12.20
N TRP A 84 3.30 3.33 -12.25
CA TRP A 84 4.29 2.92 -13.23
C TRP A 84 3.85 1.66 -13.98
N GLY A 85 4.17 1.60 -15.28
CA GLY A 85 4.01 0.40 -16.09
C GLY A 85 5.36 -0.23 -16.47
N PHE A 86 5.29 -1.21 -17.37
CA PHE A 86 6.45 -1.90 -17.91
C PHE A 86 6.43 -1.90 -19.43
N ASP A 87 7.61 -1.75 -20.03
CA ASP A 87 7.79 -1.84 -21.47
C ASP A 87 7.64 -3.29 -21.99
N GLU A 88 7.69 -3.47 -23.31
CA GLU A 88 7.60 -4.80 -23.96
C GLU A 88 8.73 -5.76 -23.55
N ALA A 89 9.86 -5.24 -23.05
CA ALA A 89 10.97 -6.03 -22.55
C ALA A 89 10.83 -6.37 -21.04
N GLY A 90 9.76 -5.90 -20.40
CA GLY A 90 9.48 -6.10 -18.99
C GLY A 90 10.32 -5.23 -18.04
N ASN A 91 10.90 -4.14 -18.56
CA ASN A 91 11.57 -3.13 -17.74
C ASN A 91 10.58 -2.07 -17.30
N LEU A 92 10.85 -1.45 -16.15
CA LEU A 92 10.03 -0.33 -15.69
C LEU A 92 10.11 0.81 -16.71
N GLU A 93 8.96 1.41 -17.02
CA GLU A 93 8.89 2.57 -17.91
C GLU A 93 9.79 3.72 -17.42
N LYS A 94 10.28 4.53 -18.37
CA LYS A 94 11.14 5.68 -18.04
C LYS A 94 10.40 6.80 -17.32
N GLU A 95 9.09 6.87 -17.52
CA GLU A 95 8.20 7.87 -16.95
C GLU A 95 6.99 7.17 -16.34
N SER A 96 6.52 7.68 -15.20
CA SER A 96 5.28 7.24 -14.60
C SER A 96 4.08 7.64 -15.47
N TYR A 97 3.02 6.84 -15.46
CA TYR A 97 1.74 7.24 -16.07
C TYR A 97 1.06 8.35 -15.29
N TYR A 98 1.36 8.44 -14.01
CA TYR A 98 0.81 9.42 -13.10
C TYR A 98 1.82 9.67 -11.96
N SER A 99 2.03 10.95 -11.63
CA SER A 99 2.74 11.35 -10.41
C SER A 99 2.11 12.58 -9.80
N ILE A 100 1.48 12.44 -8.63
CA ILE A 100 1.04 13.61 -7.86
C ILE A 100 2.24 14.36 -7.28
N TYR A 101 3.35 13.67 -7.07
CA TYR A 101 4.56 14.22 -6.46
C TYR A 101 5.22 15.26 -7.34
N ASP A 102 5.47 14.91 -8.60
CA ASP A 102 6.05 15.84 -9.56
C ASP A 102 5.08 16.96 -9.95
N ASN A 103 3.78 16.69 -9.89
CA ASN A 103 2.76 17.70 -10.19
C ASN A 103 2.48 18.66 -9.03
N SER A 104 2.71 18.27 -7.77
CA SER A 104 2.32 19.05 -6.59
C SER A 104 3.50 19.71 -5.87
N MET A 105 4.73 19.28 -6.15
CA MET A 105 5.92 19.76 -5.45
C MET A 105 7.06 20.07 -6.41
N ASN A 106 7.66 21.25 -6.25
CA ASN A 106 8.93 21.57 -6.90
C ASN A 106 10.13 21.02 -6.10
N GLU A 107 11.31 21.01 -6.72
CA GLU A 107 12.54 20.48 -6.10
C GLU A 107 12.92 21.15 -4.77
N LEU A 108 12.63 22.44 -4.61
CA LEU A 108 12.87 23.15 -3.35
C LEU A 108 11.96 22.63 -2.23
N GLN A 109 10.67 22.41 -2.51
CA GLN A 109 9.73 21.83 -1.56
C GLN A 109 10.09 20.38 -1.22
N LYS A 110 10.51 19.59 -2.22
CA LYS A 110 10.97 18.21 -2.04
C LYS A 110 12.20 18.15 -1.11
N LYS A 111 13.15 19.06 -1.30
CA LYS A 111 14.32 19.21 -0.43
C LYS A 111 13.91 19.63 0.99
N LYS A 112 13.05 20.65 1.10
CA LYS A 112 12.59 21.19 2.39
C LYS A 112 11.87 20.15 3.23
N TRP A 113 11.07 19.30 2.58
CA TRP A 113 10.41 18.19 3.25
C TRP A 113 11.43 17.25 3.89
N ARG A 114 12.49 16.85 3.16
CA ARG A 114 13.55 15.99 3.69
C ARG A 114 14.34 16.65 4.82
N GLU A 115 14.57 17.95 4.75
CA GLU A 115 15.16 18.71 5.87
C GLU A 115 14.29 18.62 7.13
N ILE A 116 12.96 18.74 7.01
CA ILE A 116 12.03 18.58 8.14
C ILE A 116 12.09 17.15 8.69
N ILE A 117 12.15 16.13 7.83
CA ILE A 117 12.29 14.74 8.27
C ILE A 117 13.57 14.55 9.09
N GLN A 118 14.70 15.08 8.63
CA GLN A 118 15.95 15.02 9.38
C GLN A 118 15.89 15.81 10.69
N GLN A 119 15.19 16.95 10.69
CA GLN A 119 14.92 17.70 11.91
C GLN A 119 14.12 16.87 12.92
N LEU A 120 13.08 16.14 12.49
CA LEU A 120 12.31 15.25 13.36
C LEU A 120 13.19 14.13 13.93
N VAL A 121 13.99 13.46 13.10
CA VAL A 121 14.94 12.43 13.55
C VAL A 121 15.87 12.97 14.63
N SER A 122 16.43 14.16 14.42
CA SER A 122 17.34 14.80 15.37
C SER A 122 16.64 15.25 16.67
N GLU A 123 15.51 15.96 16.56
CA GLU A 123 14.76 16.49 17.72
C GLU A 123 14.28 15.38 18.66
N PHE A 124 13.84 14.25 18.10
CA PHE A 124 13.37 13.09 18.87
C PHE A 124 14.48 12.09 19.19
N LYS A 125 15.72 12.35 18.78
CA LYS A 125 16.89 11.47 18.97
C LYS A 125 16.62 10.04 18.47
N LEU A 126 16.00 9.91 17.29
CA LEU A 126 15.62 8.62 16.71
C LEU A 126 16.85 7.90 16.16
N ASP A 127 16.92 6.60 16.42
CA ASP A 127 17.94 5.70 15.85
C ASP A 127 17.37 5.04 14.59
N VAL A 128 17.98 5.29 13.43
CA VAL A 128 17.36 5.01 12.13
C VAL A 128 17.94 3.74 11.52
N PHE A 129 17.05 2.83 11.12
CA PHE A 129 17.37 1.59 10.41
C PHE A 129 16.70 1.55 9.04
N ASP A 130 17.30 0.79 8.12
CA ASP A 130 16.62 0.38 6.88
C ASP A 130 15.41 -0.51 7.22
N THR A 131 14.41 -0.53 6.34
CA THR A 131 13.24 -1.43 6.48
C THR A 131 13.66 -2.90 6.39
N MET A 132 13.19 -3.71 7.34
CA MET A 132 13.46 -5.14 7.44
C MET A 132 12.30 -5.86 8.15
N PRO A 133 12.24 -7.21 8.14
CA PRO A 133 11.23 -7.93 8.90
C PRO A 133 11.20 -7.54 10.38
N ILE A 134 10.00 -7.43 10.96
CA ILE A 134 9.77 -6.92 12.33
C ILE A 134 10.63 -7.64 13.38
N LEU A 135 10.73 -8.98 13.29
CA LEU A 135 11.52 -9.78 14.23
C LEU A 135 13.03 -9.48 14.14
N GLU A 136 13.53 -9.25 12.93
CA GLU A 136 14.92 -8.87 12.69
C GLU A 136 15.19 -7.47 13.25
N PHE A 137 14.29 -6.52 12.98
CA PHE A 137 14.37 -5.16 13.49
C PHE A 137 14.42 -5.13 15.02
N LYS A 138 13.51 -5.85 15.71
CA LYS A 138 13.48 -5.91 17.18
C LYS A 138 14.79 -6.41 17.76
N LYS A 139 15.37 -7.45 17.16
CA LYS A 139 16.66 -8.01 17.57
C LYS A 139 17.80 -7.01 17.36
N LYS A 140 17.86 -6.36 16.19
CA LYS A 140 18.94 -5.44 15.82
C LYS A 140 18.92 -4.14 16.62
N SER A 141 17.72 -3.62 16.90
CA SER A 141 17.49 -2.43 17.71
C SER A 141 17.55 -2.69 19.22
N ASN A 142 17.71 -3.95 19.64
CA ASN A 142 17.60 -4.37 21.04
C ASN A 142 16.32 -3.84 21.70
N GLU A 143 15.20 -3.89 20.97
CA GLU A 143 13.89 -3.35 21.36
C GLU A 143 13.89 -1.87 21.83
N ASN A 144 14.87 -1.07 21.39
CA ASN A 144 14.95 0.36 21.74
C ASN A 144 13.70 1.11 21.22
N PRO A 145 12.91 1.77 22.09
CA PRO A 145 11.72 2.52 21.67
C PRO A 145 11.98 3.71 20.73
N LEU A 146 13.20 4.25 20.74
CA LEU A 146 13.61 5.34 19.85
C LEU A 146 14.18 4.83 18.52
N ALA A 147 14.38 3.52 18.38
CA ALA A 147 14.74 2.94 17.10
C ALA A 147 13.50 2.93 16.19
N ILE A 148 13.68 3.40 14.95
CA ILE A 148 12.67 3.38 13.91
C ILE A 148 13.25 2.76 12.64
N MET A 149 12.40 2.19 11.79
CA MET A 149 12.76 2.03 10.38
C MET A 149 12.29 3.26 9.61
N LEU A 150 13.14 3.79 8.73
CA LEU A 150 12.83 4.95 7.90
C LEU A 150 12.97 4.58 6.43
N GLU A 151 11.92 4.82 5.65
CA GLU A 151 11.98 4.69 4.19
C GLU A 151 11.54 5.99 3.52
N ASP A 152 12.43 6.60 2.74
CA ASP A 152 12.07 7.66 1.79
C ASP A 152 11.75 7.01 0.44
N ARG A 153 10.46 7.02 0.09
CA ARG A 153 9.92 6.39 -1.11
C ARG A 153 9.70 7.39 -2.24
N GLY A 154 10.16 8.64 -2.11
CA GLY A 154 9.87 9.75 -3.03
C GLY A 154 8.60 10.52 -2.62
N PRO A 155 7.41 10.18 -3.16
CA PRO A 155 6.10 10.75 -2.77
C PRO A 155 5.63 10.51 -1.34
N GLN A 156 6.26 9.58 -0.61
CA GLN A 156 5.93 9.24 0.76
C GLN A 156 7.21 8.97 1.53
N ILE A 157 7.28 9.47 2.76
CA ILE A 157 8.33 9.09 3.72
C ILE A 157 7.62 8.39 4.88
N THR A 158 8.15 7.27 5.36
CA THR A 158 7.51 6.48 6.41
C THR A 158 8.44 6.29 7.59
N PHE A 159 7.93 6.52 8.80
CA PHE A 159 8.58 6.10 10.04
C PHE A 159 7.83 4.89 10.59
N GLU A 160 8.51 3.76 10.74
CA GLU A 160 7.97 2.59 11.43
C GLU A 160 8.47 2.56 12.87
N VAL A 161 7.56 2.84 13.79
CA VAL A 161 7.84 3.03 15.21
C VAL A 161 7.53 1.75 15.97
N VAL A 162 8.07 0.62 15.49
CA VAL A 162 7.75 -0.75 15.94
C VAL A 162 7.94 -0.97 17.44
N ASN A 163 8.95 -0.35 18.05
CA ASN A 163 9.21 -0.50 19.48
C ASN A 163 8.64 0.64 20.32
N GLY A 164 8.21 1.74 19.69
CA GLY A 164 7.80 2.97 20.37
C GLY A 164 6.29 3.22 20.35
N TYR A 165 5.50 2.32 19.77
CA TYR A 165 4.04 2.33 19.89
C TYR A 165 3.61 1.51 21.11
N ASP A 166 2.49 1.91 21.73
CA ASP A 166 1.88 1.22 22.89
C ASP A 166 2.86 0.88 24.04
N LEU A 167 3.71 1.83 24.41
CA LEU A 167 4.67 1.67 25.49
C LEU A 167 3.99 1.64 26.86
N GLN A 168 4.40 0.67 27.66
CA GLN A 168 4.10 0.63 29.09
C GLN A 168 4.71 1.86 29.81
N PRO A 169 4.06 2.36 30.88
CA PRO A 169 4.49 3.58 31.57
C PRO A 169 5.96 3.59 32.00
N ASP A 170 6.51 2.46 32.44
CA ASP A 170 7.89 2.36 32.93
C ASP A 170 8.93 2.57 31.81
N LYS A 171 8.69 2.00 30.62
CA LYS A 171 9.53 2.25 29.43
C LYS A 171 9.36 3.69 28.93
N ALA A 172 8.14 4.22 28.97
CA ALA A 172 7.87 5.61 28.60
C ALA A 172 8.52 6.63 29.54
N ASN A 173 8.67 6.28 30.83
CA ASN A 173 9.30 7.15 31.82
C ASN A 173 10.81 7.32 31.63
N GLN A 174 11.45 6.38 30.95
CA GLN A 174 12.86 6.45 30.57
C GLN A 174 13.10 7.37 29.36
N LEU A 175 12.05 7.78 28.64
CA LEU A 175 12.15 8.72 27.54
C LEU A 175 12.11 10.17 28.07
N GLU A 176 13.15 10.95 27.79
CA GLU A 176 13.24 12.39 28.10
C GLU A 176 12.36 13.26 27.17
N LEU A 177 11.15 12.83 26.85
CA LEU A 177 10.22 13.49 25.93
C LEU A 177 8.95 13.98 26.65
N LYS A 178 8.33 15.06 26.17
CA LYS A 178 7.03 15.53 26.68
C LYS A 178 5.95 14.47 26.38
N LYS A 179 5.16 14.10 27.39
CA LYS A 179 4.26 12.94 27.39
C LYS A 179 2.78 13.32 27.18
N PRO A 180 2.26 13.39 25.93
CA PRO A 180 0.82 13.28 25.74
C PRO A 180 0.41 11.82 26.02
N LYS A 181 -0.60 11.62 26.88
CA LYS A 181 -1.17 10.30 27.14
C LYS A 181 -2.31 10.04 26.15
N THR A 182 -2.35 8.87 25.54
CA THR A 182 -3.53 8.33 24.83
C THR A 182 -3.85 6.97 25.44
N TYR A 183 -5.06 6.80 25.97
CA TYR A 183 -5.54 5.50 26.51
C TYR A 183 -4.59 4.77 27.49
N SER A 184 -3.92 5.51 28.38
CA SER A 184 -3.03 4.98 29.44
C SER A 184 -1.68 4.38 28.99
N SER A 185 -1.40 4.27 27.69
CA SER A 185 -0.08 3.92 27.15
C SER A 185 0.57 5.11 26.44
N TYR A 186 1.90 5.08 26.31
CA TYR A 186 2.64 6.12 25.57
C TYR A 186 2.87 5.66 24.15
N ASP A 187 2.49 6.48 23.19
CA ASP A 187 2.71 6.24 21.77
C ASP A 187 3.61 7.33 21.21
N LEU A 188 4.85 6.99 20.87
CA LEU A 188 5.86 7.91 20.36
C LEU A 188 5.42 8.57 19.04
N ARG A 189 4.47 7.96 18.32
CA ARG A 189 3.96 8.48 17.05
C ARG A 189 3.21 9.79 17.20
N ILE A 190 2.44 9.94 18.29
CA ILE A 190 1.59 11.12 18.52
C ILE A 190 2.42 12.41 18.61
N PRO A 191 3.43 12.53 19.49
CA PRO A 191 4.21 13.76 19.56
C PRO A 191 5.04 14.01 18.30
N ILE A 192 5.53 12.97 17.61
CA ILE A 192 6.21 13.11 16.31
C ILE A 192 5.25 13.70 15.28
N LEU A 193 4.04 13.15 15.18
CA LEU A 193 3.00 13.59 14.25
C LEU A 193 2.63 15.06 14.50
N GLU A 194 2.32 15.44 15.74
CA GLU A 194 1.99 16.84 16.08
C GLU A 194 3.14 17.81 15.77
N ARG A 195 4.39 17.39 15.99
CA ARG A 195 5.56 18.21 15.67
C ARG A 195 5.73 18.35 14.16
N ALA A 196 5.56 17.27 13.42
CA ALA A 196 5.64 17.27 11.97
C ALA A 196 4.57 18.17 11.35
N GLU A 197 3.32 18.12 11.82
CA GLU A 197 2.24 19.00 11.33
C GLU A 197 2.62 20.48 11.45
N LYS A 198 3.20 20.88 12.59
CA LYS A 198 3.66 22.26 12.82
C LYS A 198 4.78 22.66 11.86
N LEU A 199 5.77 21.79 11.67
CA LEU A 199 6.92 22.05 10.78
C LEU A 199 6.49 22.13 9.31
N LEU A 200 5.69 21.17 8.85
CA LEU A 200 5.19 21.10 7.47
C LEU A 200 4.27 22.28 7.15
N SER A 201 3.38 22.65 8.07
CA SER A 201 2.48 23.81 7.90
C SER A 201 3.23 25.13 7.87
N LYS A 202 4.27 25.29 8.69
CA LYS A 202 5.11 26.49 8.70
C LYS A 202 5.79 26.74 7.35
N GLU A 203 6.22 25.67 6.69
CA GLU A 203 6.86 25.74 5.36
C GLU A 203 5.85 25.64 4.20
N ASN A 204 4.55 25.64 4.50
CA ASN A 204 3.45 25.50 3.53
C ASN A 204 3.63 24.32 2.57
N LEU A 205 4.11 23.18 3.08
CA LEU A 205 4.30 21.97 2.30
C LEU A 205 2.97 21.22 2.15
N PRO A 206 2.66 20.68 0.96
CA PRO A 206 1.43 19.92 0.71
C PRO A 206 1.52 18.48 1.25
N ILE A 207 2.13 18.29 2.43
CA ILE A 207 2.33 16.99 3.07
C ILE A 207 1.43 16.89 4.29
N THR A 208 0.82 15.72 4.48
CA THR A 208 0.04 15.36 5.65
C THR A 208 0.73 14.18 6.34
N PRO A 209 1.16 14.34 7.61
CA PRO A 209 1.52 13.20 8.44
C PRO A 209 0.24 12.48 8.90
N ARG A 210 0.25 11.15 8.92
CA ARG A 210 -0.88 10.34 9.40
C ARG A 210 -0.37 9.07 10.06
N LEU A 211 -1.11 8.57 11.05
CA LEU A 211 -0.89 7.21 11.56
C LEU A 211 -1.24 6.21 10.45
N ALA A 212 -0.36 5.25 10.21
CA ALA A 212 -0.51 4.26 9.17
C ALA A 212 -0.24 2.85 9.74
N GLY A 213 -1.08 1.90 9.34
CA GLY A 213 -1.03 0.53 9.88
C GLY A 213 -1.05 0.50 11.41
N VAL A 214 -0.38 -0.50 11.98
CA VAL A 214 -0.34 -0.71 13.44
C VAL A 214 0.65 0.23 14.12
N PHE A 215 1.80 0.52 13.49
CA PHE A 215 2.95 1.14 14.16
C PHE A 215 3.67 2.21 13.33
N ALA A 216 3.12 2.67 12.20
CA ALA A 216 3.81 3.63 11.33
C ALA A 216 3.22 5.05 11.39
N ILE A 217 4.03 6.01 10.96
CA ILE A 217 3.63 7.36 10.56
C ILE A 217 4.01 7.51 9.10
N ASP A 218 3.02 7.75 8.25
CA ASP A 218 3.27 8.12 6.86
C ASP A 218 3.25 9.64 6.73
N PHE A 219 4.25 10.19 6.06
CA PHE A 219 4.26 11.55 5.56
C PHE A 219 3.91 11.47 4.07
N THR A 220 2.69 11.85 3.69
CA THR A 220 2.19 11.70 2.32
C THR A 220 1.74 13.01 1.73
N ILE A 221 1.81 13.15 0.41
CA ILE A 221 1.22 14.30 -0.29
C ILE A 221 -0.30 14.33 -0.05
N LYS A 222 -0.84 15.53 0.16
CA LYS A 222 -2.28 15.77 0.35
C LYS A 222 -3.07 15.28 -0.86
N GLY A 223 -4.18 14.61 -0.60
CA GLY A 223 -5.10 14.12 -1.64
C GLY A 223 -4.73 12.76 -2.23
N VAL A 224 -3.66 12.11 -1.75
CA VAL A 224 -3.30 10.76 -2.18
C VAL A 224 -4.22 9.71 -1.57
N SER A 225 -4.82 8.90 -2.43
CA SER A 225 -5.58 7.70 -2.07
C SER A 225 -5.48 6.64 -3.16
N LYS A 226 -5.76 5.38 -2.81
CA LYS A 226 -5.93 4.32 -3.81
C LYS A 226 -7.05 4.67 -4.81
N THR A 227 -8.10 5.39 -4.37
CA THR A 227 -9.18 5.88 -5.23
C THR A 227 -8.67 6.76 -6.37
N THR A 228 -7.86 7.76 -6.04
CA THR A 228 -7.34 8.71 -7.02
C THR A 228 -6.41 8.02 -8.01
N ALA A 229 -5.59 7.07 -7.55
CA ALA A 229 -4.68 6.32 -8.40
C ALA A 229 -5.44 5.51 -9.46
N VAL A 230 -6.45 4.74 -9.04
CA VAL A 230 -7.31 3.96 -9.94
C VAL A 230 -8.01 4.88 -10.92
N LYS A 231 -8.67 5.96 -10.45
CA LYS A 231 -9.38 6.90 -11.33
C LYS A 231 -8.48 7.54 -12.38
N ASN A 232 -7.23 7.86 -12.04
CA ASN A 232 -6.30 8.45 -12.99
C ASN A 232 -5.85 7.45 -14.06
N ILE A 233 -5.57 6.20 -13.68
CA ILE A 233 -5.14 5.17 -14.62
C ILE A 233 -6.26 4.76 -15.57
N LEU A 234 -7.48 4.62 -15.06
CA LEU A 234 -8.64 4.30 -15.89
C LEU A 234 -9.05 5.42 -16.86
N LYS A 235 -8.43 6.60 -16.74
CA LYS A 235 -8.58 7.73 -17.66
C LYS A 235 -7.32 7.99 -18.51
N ASN A 236 -6.26 7.23 -18.28
CA ASN A 236 -4.98 7.43 -18.96
C ASN A 236 -4.92 6.59 -20.23
N GLU A 237 -5.20 7.20 -21.38
CA GLU A 237 -5.22 6.51 -22.68
C GLU A 237 -3.91 5.79 -23.01
N LYS A 238 -2.76 6.39 -22.64
CA LYS A 238 -1.44 5.76 -22.84
C LYS A 238 -1.32 4.47 -22.03
N ALA A 239 -1.68 4.51 -20.75
CA ALA A 239 -1.64 3.32 -19.89
C ALA A 239 -2.59 2.23 -20.42
N LEU A 240 -3.83 2.60 -20.74
CA LEU A 240 -4.83 1.64 -21.23
C LEU A 240 -4.41 1.00 -22.55
N SER A 241 -3.91 1.79 -23.50
CA SER A 241 -3.44 1.28 -24.79
C SER A 241 -2.28 0.30 -24.64
N GLN A 242 -1.36 0.55 -23.71
CA GLN A 242 -0.20 -0.32 -23.47
C GLN A 242 -0.60 -1.65 -22.82
N LEU A 243 -1.66 -1.64 -22.01
CA LEU A 243 -2.20 -2.81 -21.34
C LEU A 243 -3.21 -3.57 -22.20
N GLU A 244 -3.41 -3.15 -23.45
CA GLU A 244 -4.42 -3.68 -24.36
C GLU A 244 -5.85 -3.64 -23.78
N LEU A 245 -6.12 -2.67 -22.89
CA LEU A 245 -7.43 -2.44 -22.29
C LEU A 245 -8.21 -1.40 -23.09
N THR A 246 -9.47 -1.71 -23.38
CA THR A 246 -10.41 -0.81 -24.05
C THR A 246 -11.37 -0.18 -23.04
N ASN A 247 -12.03 0.94 -23.41
CA ASN A 247 -13.08 1.54 -22.59
C ASN A 247 -14.20 0.53 -22.27
N THR A 248 -14.55 -0.37 -23.19
CA THR A 248 -15.53 -1.44 -22.93
C THR A 248 -15.08 -2.35 -21.79
N ASN A 249 -13.77 -2.65 -21.69
CA ASN A 249 -13.23 -3.42 -20.58
C ASN A 249 -13.38 -2.73 -19.22
N LEU A 250 -13.55 -1.40 -19.20
CA LEU A 250 -13.61 -0.60 -17.99
C LEU A 250 -15.02 -0.26 -17.54
N VAL A 251 -16.00 -0.28 -18.46
CA VAL A 251 -17.40 0.03 -18.16
C VAL A 251 -18.15 -1.22 -17.71
N GLU A 252 -17.75 -2.41 -18.18
CA GLU A 252 -18.38 -3.67 -17.82
C GLU A 252 -17.86 -4.20 -16.47
N PRO A 253 -18.70 -4.25 -15.41
CA PRO A 253 -18.24 -4.61 -14.07
C PRO A 253 -17.65 -6.02 -13.97
N LEU A 254 -18.07 -6.94 -14.84
CA LEU A 254 -17.56 -8.31 -14.89
C LEU A 254 -16.12 -8.39 -15.40
N TYR A 255 -15.60 -7.37 -16.07
CA TYR A 255 -14.23 -7.37 -16.58
C TYR A 255 -13.20 -6.83 -15.58
N ILE A 256 -13.65 -6.34 -14.42
CA ILE A 256 -12.79 -5.83 -13.36
C ILE A 256 -13.04 -6.61 -12.08
N GLU A 257 -11.96 -6.91 -11.35
CA GLU A 257 -12.05 -7.47 -10.01
C GLU A 257 -11.07 -6.78 -9.06
N ILE A 258 -11.49 -6.58 -7.82
CA ILE A 258 -10.65 -6.01 -6.78
C ILE A 258 -10.30 -7.09 -5.76
N TRP A 259 -9.02 -7.17 -5.40
CA TRP A 259 -8.51 -8.05 -4.34
C TRP A 259 -7.89 -7.21 -3.21
N GLY A 260 -8.20 -7.54 -1.96
CA GLY A 260 -7.63 -6.85 -0.80
C GLY A 260 -7.81 -7.63 0.50
N ASP A 261 -7.38 -7.02 1.59
CA ASP A 261 -7.49 -7.59 2.94
C ASP A 261 -8.29 -6.71 3.91
N LYS A 262 -8.56 -5.44 3.55
CA LYS A 262 -9.20 -4.47 4.48
C LYS A 262 -10.23 -3.58 3.79
N PHE A 263 -11.51 -3.95 3.89
CA PHE A 263 -12.65 -3.20 3.33
C PHE A 263 -13.56 -2.57 4.39
N SER A 264 -13.45 -2.95 5.67
CA SER A 264 -14.28 -2.41 6.76
C SER A 264 -14.22 -0.87 6.84
N THR A 265 -15.39 -0.23 6.89
CA THR A 265 -15.52 1.22 7.11
C THR A 265 -15.28 1.60 8.57
N VAL A 266 -15.53 0.68 9.50
CA VAL A 266 -15.40 0.88 10.95
C VAL A 266 -13.94 0.76 11.39
N ARG A 267 -13.20 -0.19 10.81
CA ARG A 267 -11.79 -0.48 11.15
C ARG A 267 -10.80 0.24 10.23
N GLY A 268 -11.27 1.21 9.46
CA GLY A 268 -10.42 2.07 8.63
C GLY A 268 -9.80 1.36 7.41
N GLY A 269 -10.45 0.34 6.86
CA GLY A 269 -9.89 -0.51 5.82
C GLY A 269 -9.60 0.23 4.51
N THR A 270 -8.33 0.30 4.13
CA THR A 270 -7.84 1.16 3.04
C THR A 270 -8.17 0.64 1.64
N ASP A 271 -8.52 -0.63 1.48
CA ASP A 271 -8.80 -1.23 0.16
C ASP A 271 -10.21 -0.90 -0.34
N ARG A 272 -11.12 -0.50 0.57
CA ARG A 272 -12.42 0.07 0.19
C ARG A 272 -12.27 1.24 -0.78
N HIS A 273 -11.19 2.00 -0.66
CA HIS A 273 -10.90 3.14 -1.53
C HIS A 273 -10.64 2.72 -2.98
N ILE A 274 -10.18 1.49 -3.23
CA ILE A 274 -10.11 0.93 -4.59
C ILE A 274 -11.54 0.75 -5.13
N SER A 275 -12.46 0.22 -4.32
CA SER A 275 -13.87 0.01 -4.70
C SER A 275 -14.56 1.34 -5.01
N GLU A 276 -14.33 2.38 -4.20
CA GLU A 276 -14.88 3.73 -4.41
C GLU A 276 -14.44 4.39 -5.73
N ALA A 277 -13.42 3.84 -6.41
CA ALA A 277 -13.00 4.29 -7.73
C ALA A 277 -13.85 3.76 -8.88
N LEU A 278 -14.65 2.72 -8.63
CA LEU A 278 -15.32 1.91 -9.64
C LEU A 278 -16.85 1.91 -9.46
N PRO A 279 -17.61 1.44 -10.47
CA PRO A 279 -19.02 1.12 -10.28
C PRO A 279 -19.24 0.16 -9.11
N LYS A 280 -20.28 0.40 -8.31
CA LYS A 280 -20.59 -0.41 -7.12
C LYS A 280 -20.78 -1.91 -7.39
N SER A 281 -21.12 -2.27 -8.62
CA SER A 281 -21.33 -3.63 -9.08
C SER A 281 -20.03 -4.41 -9.32
N VAL A 282 -18.89 -3.74 -9.45
CA VAL A 282 -17.59 -4.41 -9.56
C VAL A 282 -17.35 -5.23 -8.29
N ARG A 283 -16.97 -6.49 -8.48
CA ARG A 283 -16.74 -7.40 -7.37
C ARG A 283 -15.41 -7.07 -6.68
N SER A 284 -15.49 -6.90 -5.37
CA SER A 284 -14.34 -6.81 -4.47
C SER A 284 -14.32 -8.03 -3.57
N ILE A 285 -13.18 -8.69 -3.47
CA ILE A 285 -12.99 -9.87 -2.62
C ILE A 285 -12.01 -9.49 -1.51
N THR A 286 -12.46 -9.64 -0.25
CA THR A 286 -11.55 -9.62 0.89
C THR A 286 -11.10 -11.03 1.21
N PHE A 287 -9.78 -11.23 1.34
CA PHE A 287 -9.24 -12.51 1.76
C PHE A 287 -9.04 -12.58 3.28
N ARG A 288 -9.29 -11.49 4.00
CA ARG A 288 -9.35 -11.46 5.47
C ARG A 288 -10.75 -11.79 5.95
N GLU A 289 -10.85 -12.42 7.11
CA GLU A 289 -12.11 -12.47 7.84
C GLU A 289 -12.50 -11.05 8.28
N GLU A 290 -13.54 -10.50 7.64
CA GLU A 290 -14.14 -9.23 8.01
C GLU A 290 -15.64 -9.40 8.20
N ASN A 291 -16.24 -8.54 9.00
CA ASN A 291 -17.68 -8.51 9.18
C ASN A 291 -18.35 -7.82 7.97
N PRO A 292 -19.21 -8.50 7.19
CA PRO A 292 -19.88 -7.89 6.04
C PRO A 292 -20.73 -6.67 6.39
N ASP A 293 -21.26 -6.60 7.61
CA ASP A 293 -22.05 -5.45 8.07
C ASP A 293 -21.20 -4.17 8.22
N GLU A 294 -19.87 -4.28 8.26
CA GLU A 294 -18.95 -3.15 8.32
C GLU A 294 -18.58 -2.60 6.93
N PHE A 295 -19.00 -3.26 5.84
CA PHE A 295 -18.67 -2.84 4.47
C PHE A 295 -19.47 -1.62 3.99
N LEU A 296 -18.95 -0.98 2.94
CA LEU A 296 -19.58 0.20 2.37
C LEU A 296 -20.88 -0.17 1.64
N ASP A 297 -21.98 0.49 2.01
CA ASP A 297 -23.32 0.10 1.56
C ASP A 297 -23.52 0.17 0.03
N GLY A 298 -24.14 -0.89 -0.48
CA GLY A 298 -24.43 -1.12 -1.89
C GLY A 298 -23.23 -1.52 -2.77
N TYR A 299 -22.02 -1.68 -2.22
CA TYR A 299 -20.88 -2.21 -2.96
C TYR A 299 -20.87 -3.74 -2.95
N ASN A 300 -20.47 -4.34 -4.07
CA ASN A 300 -20.35 -5.79 -4.23
C ASN A 300 -19.04 -6.30 -3.58
N THR A 301 -18.96 -6.20 -2.26
CA THR A 301 -17.83 -6.72 -1.47
C THR A 301 -18.21 -8.07 -0.87
N VAL A 302 -17.39 -9.09 -1.13
CA VAL A 302 -17.58 -10.45 -0.63
C VAL A 302 -16.38 -10.88 0.20
N VAL A 303 -16.64 -11.67 1.24
CA VAL A 303 -15.60 -12.33 2.05
C VAL A 303 -15.28 -13.67 1.42
N TRP A 304 -14.00 -13.95 1.22
CA TRP A 304 -13.54 -15.27 0.79
C TRP A 304 -13.99 -16.36 1.78
N ASP A 305 -14.59 -17.42 1.26
CA ASP A 305 -15.22 -18.49 2.05
C ASP A 305 -14.48 -19.83 1.97
N GLY A 306 -13.19 -19.80 1.63
CA GLY A 306 -12.29 -20.96 1.66
C GLY A 306 -11.71 -21.24 3.04
N GLU A 307 -10.78 -22.18 3.10
CA GLU A 307 -10.17 -22.64 4.37
C GLU A 307 -9.05 -21.71 4.86
N ASN A 308 -8.35 -21.05 3.94
CA ASN A 308 -7.25 -20.14 4.23
C ASN A 308 -7.67 -18.68 4.02
N HIS A 309 -6.91 -17.78 4.64
CA HIS A 309 -7.15 -16.34 4.59
C HIS A 309 -5.87 -15.57 4.23
N LEU A 310 -6.02 -14.26 4.01
CA LEU A 310 -4.96 -13.36 3.57
C LEU A 310 -4.32 -13.88 2.27
N HIS A 311 -3.01 -13.73 2.11
CA HIS A 311 -2.30 -14.21 0.93
C HIS A 311 -2.43 -15.72 0.65
N HIS A 312 -2.59 -16.56 1.68
CA HIS A 312 -2.88 -17.98 1.48
C HIS A 312 -4.32 -18.21 0.97
N GLY A 313 -5.27 -17.39 1.42
CA GLY A 313 -6.64 -17.40 0.89
C GLY A 313 -6.71 -17.01 -0.58
N LEU A 314 -5.94 -15.98 -0.99
CA LEU A 314 -5.82 -15.64 -2.41
C LEU A 314 -5.19 -16.79 -3.21
N LEU A 315 -4.15 -17.44 -2.67
CA LEU A 315 -3.52 -18.59 -3.34
C LEU A 315 -4.51 -19.75 -3.52
N GLU A 316 -5.28 -20.07 -2.48
CA GLU A 316 -6.34 -21.09 -2.53
C GLU A 316 -7.39 -20.74 -3.59
N PHE A 317 -7.87 -19.49 -3.59
CA PHE A 317 -8.82 -18.98 -4.59
C PHE A 317 -8.28 -19.15 -6.02
N LEU A 318 -7.02 -18.77 -6.28
CA LEU A 318 -6.41 -18.89 -7.60
C LEU A 318 -6.24 -20.36 -8.04
N LYS A 319 -5.89 -21.25 -7.12
CA LYS A 319 -5.77 -22.70 -7.38
C LYS A 319 -7.11 -23.39 -7.61
N SER A 320 -8.22 -22.78 -7.19
CA SER A 320 -9.58 -23.32 -7.37
C SER A 320 -10.16 -23.09 -8.78
N ARG A 321 -9.42 -22.39 -9.64
CA ARG A 321 -9.84 -21.96 -10.98
C ARG A 321 -9.93 -23.07 -12.02
#